data_AF-A0A2P8H4Y5-F1
#
_entry.id   AF-A0A2P8H4Y5-F1
#
_cell.length_a   1.000
_cell.length_b   1.000
_cell.length_c   1.000
_cell.angle_alpha   90.00
_cell.angle_beta   90.00
_cell.angle_gamma   90.00
#
_symmetry.space_group_name_H-M   'P 1'
#
loop_
_entity.id
_entity.type
_entity.pdbx_description
1 polymer ?
#
loop_
_entity_poly.entity_id
_entity_poly.type
_entity_poly.pdbx_seq_one_letter_code
_entity_poly.pdbx_strand_id
1 'polypeptide(L)'
;MTETYDGSPGYTEGELIHMAFRLATLTDPSEEMQEVLEKQGVEAAFQALLVLRQSPKRVRNVEGFLKKALVMGWGPSTVPVRRSRLEAPQMPQQRPPLQHPGYDWLEAD
;
A
#
# COMPACT_ATOMS: atom_id res chain seq x y z
N MET A 1 -22.78 38.31 31.67
CA MET A 1 -22.75 37.35 30.55
C MET A 1 -21.35 37.40 29.97
N THR A 2 -20.47 36.49 30.40
CA THR A 2 -19.15 36.31 29.81
C THR A 2 -19.26 35.11 28.87
N GLU A 3 -19.39 35.35 27.57
CA GLU A 3 -19.11 34.34 26.57
C GLU A 3 -17.64 33.94 26.72
N THR A 4 -17.39 32.76 27.28
CA THR A 4 -16.08 32.13 27.23
C THR A 4 -15.88 31.64 25.79
N TYR A 5 -15.29 32.50 24.97
CA TYR A 5 -14.73 32.10 23.67
C TYR A 5 -13.49 31.25 23.96
N ASP A 6 -13.62 29.93 23.90
CA ASP A 6 -12.54 28.98 24.22
C ASP A 6 -11.43 28.92 23.16
N GLY A 7 -11.59 29.67 22.05
CA GLY A 7 -10.61 29.79 20.98
C GLY A 7 -10.26 28.47 20.29
N SER A 8 -11.00 27.38 20.54
CA SER A 8 -10.83 26.14 19.80
C SER A 8 -11.61 26.25 18.50
N PRO A 9 -10.97 26.32 17.33
CA PRO A 9 -11.68 26.10 16.09
C PRO A 9 -12.31 24.70 16.18
N GLY A 10 -13.64 24.64 16.20
CA GLY A 10 -14.35 23.38 16.10
C GLY A 10 -14.08 22.79 14.72
N TYR A 11 -13.06 21.92 14.63
CA TYR A 11 -12.71 21.26 13.38
C TYR A 11 -13.79 20.26 13.02
N THR A 12 -14.23 20.31 11.77
CA THR A 12 -15.08 19.27 11.18
C THR A 12 -14.29 17.98 10.97
N GLU A 13 -15.00 16.85 10.86
CA GLU A 13 -14.37 15.56 10.57
C GLU A 13 -13.54 15.60 9.28
N GLY A 14 -14.05 16.25 8.23
CA GLY A 14 -13.35 16.44 6.96
C GLY A 14 -12.04 17.22 7.11
N GLU A 15 -12.05 18.33 7.87
CA GLU A 15 -10.84 19.10 8.14
C GLU A 15 -9.79 18.30 8.91
N LEU A 16 -10.21 17.51 9.91
CA LEU A 16 -9.33 16.61 10.65
C LEU A 16 -8.69 15.57 9.73
N ILE A 17 -9.50 14.96 8.85
CA ILE A 17 -9.03 13.99 7.85
C ILE A 17 -8.06 14.63 6.87
N HIS A 18 -8.36 15.83 6.37
CA HIS A 18 -7.51 16.56 5.44
C HIS A 18 -6.15 16.86 6.07
N MET A 19 -6.15 17.41 7.29
CA MET A 19 -4.92 17.71 8.02
C MET A 19 -4.10 16.46 8.31
N ALA A 20 -4.73 15.38 8.76
CA ALA A 20 -4.05 14.12 9.04
C ALA A 20 -3.44 13.52 7.76
N PHE A 21 -4.16 13.56 6.64
CA PHE A 21 -3.64 13.14 5.35
C PHE A 21 -2.40 13.95 4.98
N ARG A 22 -2.50 15.28 5.05
CA ARG A 22 -1.40 16.19 4.72
C ARG A 22 -0.17 15.96 5.61
N LEU A 23 -0.37 15.71 6.90
CA LEU A 23 0.72 15.35 7.81
C LEU A 23 1.35 14.00 7.45
N ALA A 24 0.54 13.04 7.02
CA ALA A 24 1.03 11.71 6.68
C ALA A 24 1.79 11.68 5.34
N THR A 25 1.34 12.44 4.34
CA THR A 25 1.84 12.34 2.97
C THR A 25 2.70 13.53 2.55
N LEU A 26 2.63 14.64 3.32
CA LEU A 26 3.18 15.96 2.96
C LEU A 26 2.58 16.54 1.68
N THR A 27 1.42 16.05 1.25
CA THR A 27 0.65 16.50 0.09
C THR A 27 -0.82 16.59 0.44
N ASP A 28 -1.59 17.38 -0.31
CA ASP A 28 -3.05 17.39 -0.14
C ASP A 28 -3.69 16.12 -0.75
N PRO A 29 -4.80 15.63 -0.18
CA PRO A 29 -5.58 14.56 -0.81
C PRO A 29 -6.25 15.09 -2.08
N SER A 30 -6.48 14.20 -3.05
CA SER A 30 -7.43 14.49 -4.13
C SER A 30 -8.84 14.57 -3.56
N GLU A 31 -9.74 15.29 -4.24
CA GLU A 31 -11.16 15.39 -3.83
C GLU A 31 -11.80 14.01 -3.68
N GLU A 32 -11.55 13.10 -4.64
CA GLU A 32 -12.04 11.71 -4.57
C GLU A 32 -11.51 10.99 -3.32
N MET A 33 -10.23 11.17 -2.99
CA MET A 33 -9.63 10.54 -1.81
C MET A 33 -10.19 11.11 -0.50
N GLN A 34 -10.39 12.42 -0.45
CA GLN A 34 -10.99 13.09 0.70
C GLN A 34 -12.40 12.55 0.96
N GLU A 35 -13.24 12.47 -0.08
CA GLU A 35 -14.58 11.89 0.03
C GLU A 35 -14.55 10.43 0.49
N VAL A 36 -13.61 9.62 -0.02
CA VAL A 36 -13.49 8.21 0.37
C VAL A 36 -13.15 8.09 1.86
N LEU A 37 -12.25 8.93 2.37
CA LEU A 37 -11.85 8.91 3.78
C LEU A 37 -12.99 9.39 4.68
N GLU A 38 -13.67 10.48 4.31
CA GLU A 38 -14.81 11.01 5.06
C GLU A 38 -15.96 10.00 5.16
N LYS A 39 -16.27 9.29 4.06
CA LYS A 39 -17.32 8.24 4.05
C LYS A 39 -17.05 7.07 4.99
N GLN A 40 -15.78 6.81 5.33
CA GLN A 40 -15.41 5.75 6.28
C GLN A 40 -15.41 6.22 7.74
N GLY A 41 -15.45 7.53 7.97
CA GLY A 41 -15.33 8.14 9.28
C GLY A 41 -13.88 8.36 9.73
N VAL A 42 -13.71 9.30 10.66
CA VAL A 42 -12.40 9.79 11.13
C VAL A 42 -11.49 8.67 11.63
N GLU A 43 -12.02 7.76 12.46
CA GLU A 43 -11.20 6.71 13.08
C GLU A 43 -10.59 5.77 12.04
N ALA A 44 -11.40 5.24 11.11
CA ALA A 44 -10.94 4.33 10.07
C ALA A 44 -9.93 5.01 9.13
N ALA A 45 -10.18 6.28 8.76
CA ALA A 45 -9.25 7.08 7.98
C ALA A 45 -7.89 7.22 8.69
N PHE A 46 -7.89 7.52 9.99
CA PHE A 46 -6.66 7.71 10.77
C PHE A 46 -5.88 6.41 10.94
N GLN A 47 -6.57 5.29 11.19
CA GLN A 47 -5.93 3.98 11.24
C GLN A 47 -5.24 3.64 9.92
N ALA A 48 -5.90 3.86 8.77
CA ALA A 48 -5.30 3.64 7.45
C ALA A 48 -4.07 4.54 7.20
N LEU A 49 -4.15 5.82 7.58
CA LEU A 49 -3.05 6.78 7.48
C LEU A 49 -1.87 6.40 8.39
N LEU A 50 -2.13 5.87 9.58
CA LEU A 50 -1.09 5.37 10.48
C LEU A 50 -0.38 4.16 9.87
N VAL A 51 -1.12 3.21 9.31
CA VAL A 51 -0.55 2.04 8.61
C VAL A 51 0.30 2.48 7.41
N LEU A 52 -0.13 3.51 6.68
CA LEU A 52 0.66 4.13 5.61
C LEU A 52 2.02 4.64 6.14
N ARG A 53 2.03 5.35 7.29
CA ARG A 53 3.26 5.91 7.89
C ARG A 53 4.18 4.87 8.49
N GLN A 54 3.62 3.80 9.04
CA GLN A 54 4.38 2.69 9.61
C GLN A 54 4.93 1.75 8.55
N SER A 55 4.53 1.92 7.28
CA SER A 55 5.03 1.11 6.19
C SER A 55 6.55 1.21 6.07
N PRO A 56 7.30 0.08 6.10
CA PRO A 56 8.76 0.09 6.19
C PRO A 56 9.46 0.64 4.92
N LYS A 57 8.71 0.80 3.83
CA LYS A 57 9.18 1.38 2.57
C LYS A 57 8.19 2.44 2.12
N ARG A 58 8.71 3.44 1.41
CA ARG A 58 7.90 4.47 0.77
C ARG A 58 6.84 3.83 -0.14
N VAL A 59 5.58 4.12 0.16
CA VAL A 59 4.44 3.70 -0.65
C VAL A 59 4.40 4.54 -1.93
N ARG A 60 4.39 3.87 -3.09
CA ARG A 60 4.41 4.54 -4.41
C ARG A 60 3.04 5.06 -4.81
N ASN A 61 1.99 4.28 -4.54
CA ASN A 61 0.61 4.66 -4.81
C ASN A 61 -0.13 4.77 -3.47
N VAL A 62 -0.15 5.98 -2.92
CA VAL A 62 -0.75 6.26 -1.60
C VAL A 62 -2.25 6.02 -1.64
N GLU A 63 -2.93 6.55 -2.65
CA GLU A 63 -4.39 6.42 -2.80
C GLU A 63 -4.84 4.96 -2.92
N GLY A 64 -4.19 4.18 -3.78
CA GLY A 64 -4.47 2.76 -3.93
C GLY A 64 -4.16 1.95 -2.66
N PHE A 65 -3.15 2.37 -1.90
CA PHE A 65 -2.83 1.76 -0.61
C PHE A 65 -3.93 2.04 0.42
N LEU A 66 -4.37 3.30 0.55
CA LEU A 66 -5.41 3.70 1.50
C LEU A 66 -6.76 3.05 1.17
N LYS A 67 -7.18 3.06 -0.10
CA LYS A 67 -8.39 2.34 -0.54
C LYS A 67 -8.35 0.87 -0.12
N LYS A 68 -7.20 0.21 -0.28
CA LYS A 68 -7.03 -1.19 0.13
C LYS A 68 -7.05 -1.35 1.66
N ALA A 69 -6.40 -0.45 2.39
CA ALA A 69 -6.38 -0.48 3.86
C ALA A 69 -7.80 -0.35 4.44
N LEU A 70 -8.60 0.57 3.89
CA LEU A 70 -9.98 0.79 4.31
C LEU A 70 -10.86 -0.43 4.01
N VAL A 71 -10.81 -0.96 2.78
CA VAL A 71 -11.59 -2.16 2.39
C VAL A 71 -11.24 -3.38 3.24
N MET A 72 -9.98 -3.52 3.64
CA MET A 72 -9.51 -4.66 4.43
C MET A 72 -9.59 -4.43 5.95
N GLY A 73 -10.03 -3.25 6.41
CA GLY A 73 -10.08 -2.91 7.83
C GLY A 73 -8.71 -2.94 8.52
N TRP A 74 -7.65 -2.47 7.86
CA TRP A 74 -6.30 -2.48 8.45
C TRP A 74 -6.18 -1.48 9.59
N GLY A 75 -6.00 -2.01 10.80
CA GLY A 75 -5.65 -1.21 11.99
C GLY A 75 -4.14 -0.99 12.14
N PRO A 76 -3.72 -0.10 13.06
CA PRO A 76 -2.32 0.28 13.26
C PRO A 76 -1.39 -0.86 13.71
N SER A 77 -1.94 -1.98 14.20
CA SER A 77 -1.18 -3.21 14.47
C SER A 77 -0.93 -4.07 13.22
N THR A 78 -1.56 -3.74 12.09
CA THR A 78 -1.45 -4.47 10.83
C THR A 78 -0.18 -4.04 10.11
N VAL A 79 0.86 -4.87 10.17
CA VAL A 79 2.09 -4.65 9.39
C VAL A 79 1.82 -5.06 7.94
N PRO A 80 2.01 -4.17 6.93
CA PRO A 80 1.83 -4.53 5.54
C PRO A 80 2.94 -5.52 5.10
N VAL A 81 2.65 -6.82 5.15
CA VAL A 81 3.58 -7.83 4.65
C VAL A 81 3.53 -7.84 3.13
N ARG A 82 4.61 -7.37 2.50
CA ARG A 82 4.79 -7.50 1.05
C ARG A 82 5.00 -8.98 0.76
N ARG A 83 4.01 -9.66 0.16
CA ARG A 83 4.22 -10.99 -0.41
C ARG A 83 5.29 -10.89 -1.49
N SER A 84 6.48 -11.41 -1.20
CA SER A 84 7.54 -11.58 -2.17
C SER A 84 6.98 -12.40 -3.33
N ARG A 85 6.95 -11.86 -4.54
CA ARG A 85 6.64 -12.63 -5.76
C ARG A 85 7.84 -13.50 -6.15
N LEU A 86 8.32 -14.31 -5.21
CA LEU A 86 9.49 -15.19 -5.37
C LEU A 86 9.26 -16.48 -4.58
N GLU A 87 8.12 -17.12 -4.79
CA GLU A 87 8.01 -18.56 -4.63
C GLU A 87 7.29 -19.06 -5.89
N ALA A 88 8.02 -19.03 -7.01
CA ALA A 88 7.69 -19.95 -8.08
C ALA A 88 7.85 -21.36 -7.47
N PRO A 89 6.86 -22.26 -7.62
CA PRO A 89 7.06 -23.64 -7.21
C PRO A 89 8.31 -24.15 -7.94
N GLN A 90 9.28 -24.65 -7.20
CA GLN A 90 10.44 -25.32 -7.79
C GLN A 90 9.92 -26.53 -8.56
N MET A 91 9.67 -26.37 -9.86
CA MET A 91 9.51 -27.50 -10.76
C MET A 91 10.84 -28.25 -10.76
N PRO A 92 10.89 -29.55 -10.46
CA PRO A 92 12.11 -30.32 -10.59
C PRO A 92 12.53 -30.30 -12.06
N GLN A 93 13.66 -29.65 -12.37
CA GLN A 93 14.28 -29.75 -13.69
C GLN A 93 14.76 -31.19 -13.89
N GLN A 94 13.92 -32.03 -14.49
CA GLN A 94 14.43 -33.16 -15.26
C GLN A 94 14.81 -32.63 -16.63
N ARG A 95 16.08 -32.23 -16.80
CA ARG A 95 16.63 -32.08 -18.15
C ARG A 95 16.83 -33.50 -18.70
N PRO A 96 16.24 -33.87 -19.84
CA PRO A 96 16.69 -35.07 -20.54
C PRO A 96 18.14 -34.86 -21.00
N PRO A 97 18.99 -35.90 -21.01
CA PRO A 97 20.37 -35.76 -21.47
C PRO A 97 20.38 -35.29 -22.92
N LEU A 98 21.21 -34.28 -23.21
CA LEU A 98 21.50 -33.84 -24.57
C LEU A 98 22.13 -35.03 -25.31
N GLN A 99 21.35 -35.70 -26.15
CA GLN A 99 21.91 -36.55 -27.19
C GLN A 99 22.62 -35.61 -28.15
N HIS A 100 23.95 -35.57 -28.09
CA HIS A 100 24.75 -34.98 -29.14
C HIS A 100 24.61 -35.86 -30.39
N PRO A 101 24.10 -35.35 -31.53
CA PRO A 101 24.43 -35.98 -32.79
C PRO A 101 25.93 -35.71 -33.00
N GLY A 102 26.73 -36.76 -32.89
CA GLY A 102 28.13 -36.73 -33.27
C GLY A 102 28.27 -36.13 -34.66
N TYR A 103 29.31 -35.33 -34.85
CA TYR A 103 29.75 -34.90 -36.17
C TYR A 103 30.19 -36.13 -36.97
N ASP A 104 29.21 -36.83 -37.56
CA ASP A 104 29.39 -38.04 -38.38
C ASP A 104 29.41 -37.64 -39.87
N TRP A 105 30.27 -36.67 -40.20
CA TRP A 105 30.41 -36.15 -41.57
C TRP A 105 31.84 -35.75 -41.96
N LEU A 106 32.85 -36.05 -41.13
CA LEU A 106 34.27 -35.77 -41.48
C LEU A 106 35.11 -37.02 -41.77
N GLU A 107 34.49 -38.20 -41.88
CA GLU A 107 35.16 -39.42 -42.32
C GLU A 107 34.36 -40.12 -43.42
N ALA A 108 34.53 -39.66 -44.66
CA ALA A 108 34.42 -40.51 -45.83
C ALA A 108 35.31 -39.91 -46.93
N ASP A 109 36.37 -40.66 -47.23
CA ASP A 109 37.31 -40.52 -48.36
C ASP A 109 36.59 -40.82 -49.70
#